data_AF-A0A9Q1AFB4-F1
#
_entry.id   AF-A0A9Q1AFB4-F1
#
_cell.length_a   1.000
_cell.length_b   1.000
_cell.length_c   1.000
_cell.angle_alpha   90.00
_cell.angle_beta   90.00
_cell.angle_gamma   90.00
#
_symmetry.space_group_name_H-M   'P 1'
#
loop_
_entity.id
_entity.type
_entity.pdbx_description
1 polymer ?
#
loop_
_entity_poly.entity_id
_entity_poly.type
_entity_poly.pdbx_seq_one_letter_code
_entity_poly.pdbx_strand_id
1 'polypeptide(L)'
;MGMLGSAVKAWHCAAAELLGRLIINPDNEPFLLPFFPQIHKRLVDLMSSPAIDAQAAAVGALYNLAEVNMDCRLKLASERWAVDRLLRVIRMPHPVPEVCRKAAMILESLVSEPQNKALLLAYENAFAEILFSDTRYSDTFARILYELTSRPSNKFTAARGVWGM
;
A
#
# COMPACT_ATOMS: atom_id res chain seq x y z
N MET A 1 -11.29 -3.91 -17.19
CA MET A 1 -11.95 -3.82 -15.86
C MET A 1 -13.06 -4.85 -15.59
N GLY A 2 -13.74 -5.41 -16.61
CA GLY A 2 -14.90 -6.28 -16.38
C GLY A 2 -14.68 -7.46 -15.41
N MET A 3 -13.56 -8.19 -15.52
CA MET A 3 -13.28 -9.34 -14.65
C MET A 3 -12.95 -8.94 -13.20
N LEU A 4 -12.13 -7.89 -13.00
CA LEU A 4 -11.78 -7.39 -11.68
C LEU A 4 -13.01 -6.78 -10.96
N GLY A 5 -13.93 -6.21 -11.73
CA GLY A 5 -15.23 -5.69 -11.27
C GLY A 5 -16.34 -6.75 -11.14
N SER A 6 -16.06 -8.02 -11.46
CA SER A 6 -17.11 -9.05 -11.58
C SER A 6 -17.80 -9.32 -10.23
N ALA A 7 -19.11 -9.54 -10.30
CA ALA A 7 -19.90 -10.07 -9.18
C ALA A 7 -19.56 -11.55 -8.89
N VAL A 8 -18.97 -12.25 -9.86
CA VAL A 8 -18.50 -13.63 -9.69
C VAL A 8 -17.19 -13.61 -8.90
N LYS A 9 -17.24 -14.13 -7.68
CA LYS A 9 -16.11 -14.17 -6.73
C LYS A 9 -14.83 -14.73 -7.36
N ALA A 10 -14.92 -15.89 -8.02
CA ALA A 10 -13.76 -16.52 -8.66
C ALA A 10 -13.09 -15.63 -9.73
N TRP A 11 -13.87 -14.83 -10.46
CA TRP A 11 -13.35 -14.02 -11.56
C TRP A 11 -12.59 -12.79 -11.05
N HIS A 12 -13.10 -12.09 -10.03
CA HIS A 12 -12.36 -10.97 -9.48
C HIS A 12 -11.14 -11.41 -8.68
N CYS A 13 -11.18 -12.58 -8.00
CA CYS A 13 -10.00 -13.17 -7.35
C CYS A 13 -8.90 -13.45 -8.38
N ALA A 14 -9.24 -14.22 -9.42
CA ALA A 14 -8.29 -14.59 -10.46
C ALA A 14 -7.75 -13.36 -11.20
N ALA A 15 -8.58 -12.35 -11.44
CA ALA A 15 -8.13 -11.09 -12.04
C ALA A 15 -7.17 -10.33 -11.14
N ALA A 16 -7.43 -10.25 -9.82
CA ALA A 16 -6.52 -9.60 -8.87
C ALA A 16 -5.17 -10.32 -8.80
N GLU A 17 -5.19 -11.65 -8.75
CA GLU A 17 -3.97 -12.46 -8.76
C GLU A 17 -3.17 -12.28 -10.05
N LEU A 18 -3.84 -12.36 -11.21
CA LEU A 18 -3.20 -12.14 -12.51
C LEU A 18 -2.55 -10.77 -12.59
N LEU A 19 -3.27 -9.71 -12.18
CA LEU A 19 -2.71 -8.36 -12.16
C LEU A 19 -1.47 -8.28 -11.26
N GLY A 20 -1.55 -8.83 -10.04
CA GLY A 20 -0.42 -8.87 -9.12
C GLY A 20 0.81 -9.53 -9.75
N ARG A 21 0.64 -10.62 -10.50
CA ARG A 21 1.72 -11.30 -11.22
C ARG A 21 2.26 -10.48 -12.40
N LEU A 22 1.38 -9.83 -13.16
CA LEU A 22 1.78 -9.00 -14.31
C LEU A 22 2.61 -7.78 -13.88
N ILE A 23 2.27 -7.16 -12.74
CA ILE A 23 2.97 -5.99 -12.20
C ILE A 23 4.44 -6.28 -11.88
N ILE A 24 4.79 -7.52 -11.53
CA ILE A 24 6.17 -7.90 -11.18
C ILE A 24 7.11 -7.79 -12.39
N ASN A 25 6.59 -7.96 -13.62
CA ASN A 25 7.40 -7.82 -14.81
C ASN A 25 7.42 -6.35 -15.27
N PRO A 26 8.57 -5.65 -15.22
CA PRO A 26 8.68 -4.25 -15.63
C PRO A 26 8.32 -4.03 -17.11
N ASP A 27 8.47 -5.04 -17.96
CA ASP A 27 8.07 -4.95 -19.38
C ASP A 27 6.56 -4.73 -19.54
N ASN A 28 5.76 -5.10 -18.52
CA ASN A 28 4.33 -4.88 -18.52
C ASN A 28 3.94 -3.47 -18.07
N GLU A 29 4.82 -2.73 -17.39
CA GLU A 29 4.48 -1.43 -16.79
C GLU A 29 3.90 -0.43 -17.80
N PRO A 30 4.46 -0.23 -19.01
CA PRO A 30 3.92 0.72 -19.98
C PRO A 30 2.46 0.41 -20.39
N PHE A 31 2.08 -0.87 -20.36
CA PHE A 31 0.73 -1.32 -20.72
C PHE A 31 -0.26 -1.19 -19.56
N LEU A 32 0.23 -1.29 -18.31
CA LEU A 32 -0.61 -1.25 -17.12
C LEU A 32 -0.77 0.16 -16.55
N LEU A 33 0.23 1.03 -16.73
CA LEU A 33 0.28 2.37 -16.16
C LEU A 33 -0.96 3.23 -16.45
N PRO A 34 -1.56 3.22 -17.67
CA PRO A 34 -2.82 3.95 -17.94
C PRO A 34 -4.01 3.46 -17.09
N PHE A 35 -3.97 2.23 -16.61
CA PHE A 35 -5.04 1.58 -15.85
C PHE A 35 -4.80 1.56 -14.34
N PHE A 36 -3.60 1.91 -13.88
CA PHE A 36 -3.24 1.92 -12.46
C PHE A 36 -4.27 2.63 -11.58
N PRO A 37 -4.78 3.85 -11.88
CA PRO A 37 -5.77 4.48 -11.01
C PRO A 37 -7.02 3.63 -10.77
N GLN A 38 -7.50 2.96 -11.82
CA GLN A 38 -8.67 2.10 -11.73
C GLN A 38 -8.33 0.81 -10.97
N ILE A 39 -7.15 0.23 -11.24
CA ILE A 39 -6.66 -0.99 -10.57
C ILE A 39 -6.52 -0.75 -9.06
N HIS A 40 -5.89 0.35 -8.64
CA HIS A 40 -5.73 0.71 -7.22
C HIS A 40 -7.06 0.73 -6.50
N LYS A 41 -8.01 1.54 -6.99
CA LYS A 41 -9.34 1.66 -6.41
C LYS A 41 -10.02 0.30 -6.23
N ARG A 42 -9.95 -0.55 -7.26
CA ARG A 42 -10.63 -1.85 -7.23
C ARG A 42 -9.94 -2.85 -6.31
N LEU A 43 -8.62 -2.88 -6.26
CA LEU A 43 -7.89 -3.73 -5.32
C LEU A 43 -8.13 -3.28 -3.88
N VAL A 44 -8.20 -1.97 -3.63
CA VAL A 44 -8.57 -1.41 -2.32
C VAL A 44 -9.96 -1.87 -1.91
N ASP A 45 -10.94 -1.93 -2.83
CA ASP A 45 -12.26 -2.53 -2.57
C ASP A 45 -12.21 -4.01 -2.23
N LEU A 46 -11.39 -4.78 -2.95
CA LEU A 46 -11.24 -6.22 -2.71
C LEU A 46 -10.59 -6.55 -1.37
N MET A 47 -9.80 -5.65 -0.76
CA MET A 47 -9.30 -5.84 0.60
C MET A 47 -10.41 -6.00 1.66
N SER A 48 -11.62 -5.49 1.39
CA SER A 48 -12.78 -5.69 2.29
C SER A 48 -13.64 -6.89 1.91
N SER A 49 -13.23 -7.70 0.93
CA SER A 49 -13.97 -8.88 0.53
C SER A 49 -13.96 -9.92 1.66
N PRO A 50 -15.11 -10.56 1.99
CA PRO A 50 -15.14 -11.68 2.93
C PRO A 50 -14.44 -12.93 2.37
N ALA A 51 -14.09 -12.92 1.07
CA ALA A 51 -13.29 -13.95 0.45
C ALA A 51 -11.81 -13.80 0.83
N ILE A 52 -11.34 -14.70 1.69
CA ILE A 52 -9.93 -14.86 2.10
C ILE A 52 -8.99 -14.78 0.89
N ASP A 53 -9.22 -15.59 -0.15
CA ASP A 53 -8.37 -15.59 -1.35
C ASP A 53 -8.41 -14.27 -2.12
N ALA A 54 -9.56 -13.59 -2.16
CA ALA A 54 -9.67 -12.28 -2.82
C ALA A 54 -8.90 -11.21 -2.07
N GLN A 55 -9.01 -11.21 -0.74
CA GLN A 55 -8.30 -10.28 0.13
C GLN A 55 -6.78 -10.52 0.02
N ALA A 56 -6.34 -11.78 0.05
CA ALA A 56 -4.94 -12.16 -0.12
C ALA A 56 -4.39 -11.71 -1.50
N ALA A 57 -5.13 -11.98 -2.57
CA ALA A 57 -4.75 -11.55 -3.93
C ALA A 57 -4.68 -10.02 -4.05
N ALA A 58 -5.65 -9.31 -3.45
CA ALA A 58 -5.70 -7.85 -3.47
C ALA A 58 -4.52 -7.23 -2.72
N VAL A 59 -4.23 -7.70 -1.51
CA VAL A 59 -3.07 -7.23 -0.73
C VAL A 59 -1.76 -7.56 -1.44
N GLY A 60 -1.64 -8.76 -2.02
CA GLY A 60 -0.47 -9.15 -2.81
C GLY A 60 -0.23 -8.25 -4.02
N ALA A 61 -1.28 -7.93 -4.77
CA ALA A 61 -1.20 -7.03 -5.92
C ALA A 61 -0.90 -5.57 -5.52
N LEU A 62 -1.50 -5.09 -4.42
CA LEU A 62 -1.22 -3.75 -3.89
C LEU A 62 0.20 -3.61 -3.37
N TYR A 63 0.74 -4.66 -2.74
CA TYR A 63 2.15 -4.72 -2.35
C TYR A 63 3.06 -4.54 -3.57
N ASN A 64 2.82 -5.33 -4.63
CA ASN A 64 3.62 -5.21 -5.85
C ASN A 64 3.49 -3.82 -6.49
N LEU A 65 2.30 -3.21 -6.50
CA LEU A 65 2.09 -1.84 -7.01
C LEU A 65 2.88 -0.79 -6.23
N ALA A 66 2.88 -0.88 -4.90
CA ALA A 66 3.62 0.05 -4.05
C ALA A 66 5.14 0.00 -4.31
N GLU A 67 5.65 -1.14 -4.76
CA GLU A 67 7.06 -1.33 -5.11
C GLU A 67 7.43 -0.83 -6.52
N VAL A 68 6.45 -0.58 -7.42
CA VAL A 68 6.74 -0.14 -8.80
C VAL A 68 7.41 1.23 -8.81
N ASN A 69 6.77 2.25 -8.25
CA ASN A 69 7.27 3.62 -8.26
C ASN A 69 6.62 4.49 -7.17
N MET A 70 7.20 5.68 -6.97
CA MET A 70 6.71 6.68 -6.01
C MET A 70 5.24 7.07 -6.28
N ASP A 71 4.85 7.27 -7.53
CA ASP A 71 3.50 7.70 -7.90
C ASP A 71 2.43 6.69 -7.46
N CYS A 72 2.71 5.38 -7.56
CA CYS A 72 1.83 4.34 -7.05
C CYS A 72 1.64 4.45 -5.52
N ARG A 73 2.71 4.73 -4.77
CA ARG A 73 2.63 4.93 -3.31
C ARG A 73 1.82 6.16 -2.95
N LEU A 74 2.03 7.29 -3.63
CA LEU A 74 1.26 8.51 -3.39
C LEU A 74 -0.24 8.31 -3.71
N LYS A 75 -0.55 7.63 -4.82
CA LYS A 75 -1.93 7.30 -5.20
C LYS A 75 -2.58 6.33 -4.22
N LEU A 76 -1.88 5.30 -3.78
CA LEU A 76 -2.42 4.35 -2.82
C LEU A 76 -2.70 4.99 -1.45
N ALA A 77 -1.79 5.85 -0.95
CA ALA A 77 -2.00 6.55 0.31
C ALA A 77 -3.19 7.53 0.26
N SER A 78 -3.42 8.16 -0.90
CA SER A 78 -4.56 9.08 -1.12
C SER A 78 -5.87 8.37 -1.50
N GLU A 79 -5.82 7.08 -1.86
CA GLU A 79 -7.02 6.32 -2.19
C GLU A 79 -7.89 6.11 -0.95
N ARG A 80 -9.18 6.39 -1.11
CA ARG A 80 -10.12 6.39 0.01
C ARG A 80 -10.18 5.01 0.66
N TRP A 81 -10.06 4.98 1.98
CA TRP A 81 -10.10 3.77 2.81
C TRP A 81 -8.93 2.80 2.64
N ALA A 82 -7.90 3.11 1.82
CA ALA A 82 -6.78 2.21 1.64
C ALA A 82 -6.07 1.91 2.97
N VAL A 83 -5.70 2.95 3.71
CA VAL A 83 -5.02 2.84 5.01
C VAL A 83 -5.90 2.16 6.06
N ASP A 84 -7.16 2.56 6.19
CA ASP A 84 -8.13 1.92 7.10
C ASP A 84 -8.26 0.40 6.85
N ARG A 85 -8.30 0.00 5.57
CA ARG A 85 -8.46 -1.40 5.18
C ARG A 85 -7.18 -2.19 5.40
N LEU A 86 -6.01 -1.62 5.17
CA LEU A 86 -4.72 -2.24 5.52
C LEU A 86 -4.62 -2.47 7.03
N LEU A 87 -4.94 -1.45 7.83
CA LEU A 87 -5.00 -1.56 9.29
C LEU A 87 -5.97 -2.66 9.75
N ARG A 88 -7.12 -2.78 9.09
CA ARG A 88 -8.09 -3.85 9.37
C ARG A 88 -7.53 -5.24 9.07
N VAL A 89 -6.82 -5.43 7.96
CA VAL A 89 -6.17 -6.72 7.63
C VAL A 89 -5.12 -7.11 8.66
N ILE A 90 -4.41 -6.13 9.24
CA ILE A 90 -3.40 -6.37 10.26
C ILE A 90 -4.05 -6.72 11.61
N ARG A 91 -5.09 -5.97 12.01
CA ARG A 91 -5.81 -6.16 13.28
C ARG A 91 -6.69 -7.40 13.32
N MET A 92 -7.29 -7.78 12.20
CA MET A 92 -8.05 -9.02 12.05
C MET A 92 -7.22 -10.01 11.23
N PRO A 93 -6.33 -10.78 11.88
CA PRO A 93 -5.31 -11.52 11.17
C PRO A 93 -5.91 -12.54 10.21
N HIS A 94 -5.46 -12.45 8.97
CA HIS A 94 -5.76 -13.40 7.90
C HIS A 94 -5.16 -14.78 8.25
N PRO A 95 -5.79 -15.91 7.85
CA PRO A 95 -5.23 -17.25 8.10
C PRO A 95 -3.87 -17.49 7.45
N VAL A 96 -3.50 -16.65 6.48
CA VAL A 96 -2.17 -16.65 5.83
C VAL A 96 -1.36 -15.47 6.39
N PRO A 97 -0.36 -15.71 7.28
CA PRO A 97 0.40 -14.64 7.94
C PRO A 97 1.09 -13.66 6.99
N GLU A 98 1.50 -14.16 5.82
CA GLU A 98 2.14 -13.37 4.76
C GLU A 98 1.26 -12.21 4.27
N VAL A 99 -0.06 -12.34 4.32
CA VAL A 99 -1.00 -11.29 3.90
C VAL A 99 -0.90 -10.10 4.86
N CYS A 100 -0.91 -10.35 6.16
CA CYS A 100 -0.76 -9.31 7.18
C CYS A 100 0.65 -8.68 7.14
N ARG A 101 1.70 -9.49 6.89
CA ARG A 101 3.07 -8.99 6.70
C ARG A 101 3.16 -8.02 5.51
N LYS A 102 2.60 -8.39 4.35
CA LYS A 102 2.54 -7.52 3.18
C LYS A 102 1.75 -6.24 3.45
N ALA A 103 0.63 -6.32 4.16
CA ALA A 103 -0.14 -5.14 4.54
C ALA A 103 0.69 -4.16 5.40
N ALA A 104 1.47 -4.67 6.35
CA ALA A 104 2.37 -3.85 7.16
C ALA A 104 3.50 -3.23 6.31
N MET A 105 4.11 -3.99 5.39
CA MET A 105 5.13 -3.47 4.47
C MET A 105 4.59 -2.40 3.52
N ILE A 106 3.34 -2.54 3.06
CA ILE A 106 2.69 -1.47 2.29
C ILE A 106 2.65 -0.20 3.14
N LEU A 107 2.14 -0.27 4.38
CA LEU A 107 2.08 0.93 5.25
C LEU A 107 3.46 1.55 5.47
N GLU A 108 4.47 0.72 5.68
CA GLU A 108 5.86 1.17 5.82
C GLU A 108 6.36 1.92 4.57
N SER A 109 6.15 1.38 3.37
CA SER A 109 6.55 2.04 2.13
C SER A 109 5.74 3.30 1.84
N LEU A 110 4.47 3.36 2.26
CA LEU A 110 3.68 4.59 2.16
C LEU A 110 4.24 5.69 3.06
N VAL A 111 4.69 5.36 4.27
CA VAL A 111 5.25 6.30 5.26
C VAL A 111 6.63 6.82 4.84
N SER A 112 7.42 6.02 4.11
CA SER A 112 8.73 6.46 3.63
C SER A 112 8.65 7.62 2.64
N GLU A 113 7.47 7.87 2.04
CA GLU A 113 7.24 9.01 1.16
C GLU A 113 6.93 10.29 1.94
N PRO A 114 7.78 11.34 1.88
CA PRO A 114 7.56 12.58 2.62
C PRO A 114 6.19 13.23 2.36
N GLN A 115 5.70 13.13 1.12
CA GLN A 115 4.40 13.70 0.72
C GLN A 115 3.21 13.02 1.39
N ASN A 116 3.36 11.76 1.82
CA ASN A 116 2.30 11.01 2.49
C ASN A 116 2.24 11.29 4.00
N LYS A 117 3.32 11.82 4.61
CA LYS A 117 3.42 11.97 6.08
C LYS A 117 2.24 12.74 6.67
N ALA A 118 1.86 13.87 6.10
CA ALA A 118 0.75 14.69 6.59
C ALA A 118 -0.58 13.93 6.61
N LEU A 119 -0.83 13.10 5.60
CA LEU A 119 -2.03 12.26 5.52
C LEU A 119 -1.97 11.09 6.51
N LEU A 120 -0.80 10.47 6.65
CA LEU A 120 -0.61 9.28 7.48
C LEU A 120 -0.51 9.60 8.97
N LEU A 121 -0.16 10.83 9.35
CA LEU A 121 -0.20 11.30 10.74
C LEU A 121 -1.59 11.19 11.37
N ALA A 122 -2.67 11.27 10.58
CA ALA A 122 -4.02 11.03 11.08
C ALA A 122 -4.23 9.61 11.66
N TYR A 123 -3.35 8.67 11.33
CA TYR A 123 -3.38 7.28 11.80
C TYR A 123 -2.34 6.97 12.88
N GLU A 124 -1.62 7.98 13.39
CA GLU A 124 -0.55 7.80 14.40
C GLU A 124 -1.01 6.98 15.61
N ASN A 125 -2.18 7.31 16.18
CA ASN A 125 -2.76 6.56 17.30
C ASN A 125 -3.02 5.09 16.93
N ALA A 126 -3.53 4.83 15.73
CA ALA A 126 -3.80 3.47 15.28
C ALA A 126 -2.51 2.65 15.09
N PHE A 127 -1.43 3.30 14.66
CA PHE A 127 -0.09 2.70 14.55
C PHE A 127 0.51 2.41 15.93
N ALA A 128 0.38 3.34 16.88
CA ALA A 128 0.82 3.15 18.26
C ALA A 128 0.06 2.01 18.96
N GLU A 129 -1.27 1.94 18.77
CA GLU A 129 -2.06 0.81 19.28
C GLU A 129 -1.54 -0.54 18.79
N ILE A 130 -1.22 -0.66 17.50
CA ILE A 130 -0.69 -1.93 16.95
C ILE A 130 0.70 -2.22 17.52
N LEU A 131 1.58 -1.22 17.60
CA LEU A 131 2.91 -1.34 18.21
C LEU A 131 2.85 -1.95 19.62
N PHE A 132 1.91 -1.48 20.45
CA PHE A 132 1.82 -1.91 21.85
C PHE A 132 0.94 -3.15 22.08
N SER A 133 0.12 -3.56 21.10
CA SER A 133 -0.79 -4.71 21.24
C SER A 133 -0.29 -5.99 20.56
N ASP A 134 0.49 -5.90 19.48
CA ASP A 134 0.95 -7.06 18.71
C ASP A 134 2.47 -7.05 18.53
N THR A 135 3.14 -7.95 19.24
CA THR A 135 4.61 -8.09 19.19
C THR A 135 5.12 -8.58 17.83
N ARG A 136 4.27 -9.14 16.96
CA ARG A 136 4.69 -9.62 15.63
C ARG A 136 5.04 -8.49 14.68
N TYR A 137 4.41 -7.33 14.84
CA TYR A 137 4.59 -6.18 13.97
C TYR A 137 5.23 -4.98 14.70
N SER A 138 5.62 -5.15 15.97
CA SER A 138 6.13 -4.05 16.79
C SER A 138 7.34 -3.36 16.17
N ASP A 139 8.28 -4.10 15.58
CA ASP A 139 9.45 -3.51 14.91
C ASP A 139 9.06 -2.65 13.69
N THR A 140 8.19 -3.17 12.83
CA THR A 140 7.67 -2.43 11.66
C THR A 140 6.91 -1.17 12.09
N PHE A 141 6.04 -1.27 13.10
CA PHE A 141 5.23 -0.13 13.54
C PHE A 141 6.04 0.90 14.35
N ALA A 142 7.09 0.48 15.06
CA ALA A 142 8.05 1.40 15.66
C ALA A 142 8.78 2.22 14.59
N ARG A 143 9.21 1.56 13.49
CA ARG A 143 9.85 2.24 12.36
C ARG A 143 8.88 3.19 11.64
N ILE A 144 7.63 2.78 11.42
CA ILE A 144 6.58 3.64 10.88
C ILE A 144 6.41 4.91 11.73
N LEU A 145 6.26 4.77 13.05
CA LEU A 145 6.09 5.92 13.95
C LEU A 145 7.33 6.80 14.00
N TYR A 146 8.52 6.19 14.03
CA TYR A 146 9.78 6.92 13.92
C TYR A 146 9.83 7.74 12.63
N GLU A 147 9.50 7.15 11.48
CA GLU A 147 9.52 7.87 10.20
C GLU A 147 8.43 8.94 10.09
N LEU A 148 7.25 8.75 10.68
CA LEU A 148 6.22 9.79 10.70
C LEU A 148 6.64 11.01 11.51
N THR A 149 7.34 10.79 12.62
CA THR A 149 7.78 11.83 13.56
C THR A 149 9.16 12.39 13.24
N SER A 150 9.94 11.69 12.41
CA SER A 150 11.25 12.16 11.94
C SER A 150 11.07 13.43 11.12
N ARG A 151 11.79 14.49 11.52
CA ARG A 151 11.82 15.74 10.74
C ARG A 151 12.27 15.42 9.32
N PRO A 152 11.61 15.97 8.28
CA PRO A 152 12.05 15.74 6.91
C PRO A 152 13.53 16.11 6.79
N SER A 153 14.34 15.13 6.41
CA SER A 153 15.75 15.37 6.09
C SER A 153 15.78 16.29 4.88
N ASN A 154 16.10 17.57 5.09
CA ASN A 154 16.26 18.60 4.04
C ASN A 154 17.42 18.32 3.06
N LYS A 155 17.81 17.07 2.84
CA LYS A 155 18.88 16.70 1.92
C LYS A 155 18.50 16.84 0.44
N PHE A 156 17.23 17.11 0.11
CA PHE A 156 16.76 17.26 -1.28
C PHE A 156 16.49 18.69 -1.77
N THR A 157 16.75 19.71 -0.95
CA THR A 157 16.82 21.11 -1.42
C THR A 157 18.26 21.63 -1.40
N ALA A 158 19.19 20.88 -1.98
CA ALA A 158 20.33 21.52 -2.61
C ALA A 158 19.81 22.12 -3.92
N ALA A 159 19.26 23.34 -3.81
CA ALA A 159 18.96 24.18 -4.96
C ALA A 159 20.15 24.12 -5.93
N ARG A 160 19.87 23.74 -7.19
CA ARG A 160 20.78 24.02 -8.30
C ARG A 160 21.18 25.48 -8.17
N GLY A 161 22.42 25.72 -7.78
CA GLY A 161 23.00 27.05 -7.72
C GLY A 161 22.81 27.69 -9.08
N VAL A 162 21.98 28.73 -9.12
CA VAL A 162 21.99 29.70 -10.20
C VAL A 162 23.34 30.39 -10.07
N TRP A 163 24.33 29.88 -10.81
CA TRP A 163 25.58 30.61 -11.03
C TRP A 163 25.23 31.79 -11.92
N GLY A 164 25.11 32.96 -11.30
CA GLY A 164 25.23 34.22 -12.01
C GLY A 164 26.69 34.44 -12.39
N MET A 165 26.95 34.47 -13.69
CA MET A 165 27.79 35.45 -14.40
C MET A 165 27.39 35.44 -15.86
#